data_AF-A0A8K0X0Z1-F1
#
_entry.id   AF-A0A8K0X0Z1-F1
#
_cell.length_a   1.000
_cell.length_b   1.000
_cell.length_c   1.000
_cell.angle_alpha   90.00
_cell.angle_beta   90.00
_cell.angle_gamma   90.00
#
_symmetry.space_group_name_H-M   'P 1'
#
loop_
_entity.id
_entity.type
_entity.pdbx_description
1 polymer ?
#
loop_
_entity_poly.entity_id
_entity_poly.type
_entity_poly.pdbx_seq_one_letter_code
_entity_poly.pdbx_strand_id
1 'polypeptide(L)'
;MANSRPSSPESDSGSPHRCPNCCPDMDFPAPIRWTVHLLDMPPELQSEIYLHLPNLATVVSLRLTCRQLNDVYKPIDKEVKSLLRDRLVEPFGEYYDLLQRLKLPDDSVLHPPPGGWPFFTRENLGFDKTDFAIDVLRHLPYVGGGPSYEMNIGYKSQSIGYHCSEDSSPADPTKPLPTYYLEWPEMSMEEDRLDTSLDEKKITGIRHIVVIALGHESGGITLVLDTFAGIVFEEEVRGDPRSRHSPRKYCDRRMARLEKLDEIFYPSEETWELNEWWVDESDDSDDGYEYDESYVPKPVKKHDHAAMEADGEPVPEDIGDEGDKFFWIAYLYHKFGWPGKDYKKHECMQAIDEFLGRWQEAEDNLWDEQNS
;
A
#
# COMPACT_ATOMS: atom_id res chain seq x y z
N MET A 1 -30.83 46.09 -41.24
CA MET A 1 -31.49 47.37 -40.94
C MET A 1 -32.98 47.11 -40.74
N ALA A 2 -33.56 47.69 -39.67
CA ALA A 2 -34.97 47.68 -39.22
C ALA A 2 -35.55 46.32 -38.75
N ASN A 3 -35.56 46.02 -37.44
CA ASN A 3 -36.50 46.45 -36.37
C ASN A 3 -37.90 45.82 -36.46
N SER A 4 -38.23 44.96 -35.49
CA SER A 4 -39.53 44.88 -34.81
C SER A 4 -39.45 43.94 -33.59
N ARG A 5 -39.59 44.51 -32.38
CA ARG A 5 -39.87 43.80 -31.11
C ARG A 5 -41.39 43.61 -30.95
N PRO A 6 -41.82 42.59 -30.21
CA PRO A 6 -42.82 42.76 -29.15
C PRO A 6 -42.34 42.11 -27.84
N SER A 7 -42.10 42.88 -26.77
CA SER A 7 -43.03 43.14 -25.64
C SER A 7 -43.35 41.89 -24.79
N SER A 8 -42.67 41.82 -23.64
CA SER A 8 -42.96 40.94 -22.49
C SER A 8 -44.34 41.24 -21.87
N PRO A 9 -44.88 40.27 -21.12
CA PRO A 9 -45.56 40.58 -19.87
C PRO A 9 -44.87 39.92 -18.67
N GLU A 10 -44.89 40.69 -17.59
CA GLU A 10 -44.36 40.44 -16.26
C GLU A 10 -44.99 39.18 -15.62
N SER A 11 -44.19 38.43 -14.85
CA SER A 11 -44.73 37.62 -13.76
C SER A 11 -43.74 37.59 -12.58
N ASP A 12 -44.14 38.37 -11.59
CA ASP A 12 -44.01 38.18 -10.15
C ASP A 12 -42.71 37.58 -9.59
N SER A 13 -41.90 38.50 -9.06
CA SER A 13 -40.90 38.25 -8.04
C SER A 13 -41.54 37.62 -6.80
N GLY A 14 -41.29 36.32 -6.60
CA GLY A 14 -41.55 35.62 -5.35
C GLY A 14 -40.81 36.30 -4.19
N SER A 15 -41.57 37.05 -3.39
CA SER A 15 -41.12 37.52 -2.08
C SER A 15 -41.20 36.37 -1.08
N PRO A 16 -40.11 36.00 -0.39
CA PRO A 16 -40.20 35.02 0.68
C PRO A 16 -40.93 35.65 1.88
N HIS A 17 -42.00 34.98 2.31
CA HIS A 17 -42.74 35.28 3.53
C HIS A 17 -41.78 35.45 4.73
N ARG A 18 -41.61 36.68 5.20
CA ARG A 18 -40.97 36.94 6.51
C ARG A 18 -42.00 36.67 7.61
N CYS A 19 -41.74 35.67 8.44
CA CYS A 19 -42.40 35.48 9.71
C CYS A 19 -42.06 36.66 10.64
N PRO A 20 -43.02 37.44 11.16
CA PRO A 20 -42.70 38.65 11.93
C PRO A 20 -42.18 38.38 13.36
N ASN A 21 -42.06 37.12 13.81
CA ASN A 21 -41.88 36.78 15.22
C ASN A 21 -40.85 35.67 15.53
N CYS A 22 -39.93 35.34 14.62
CA CYS A 22 -38.88 34.35 14.91
C CYS A 22 -37.50 34.99 14.89
N CYS A 23 -36.94 35.17 16.10
CA CYS A 23 -35.57 35.52 16.46
C CYS A 23 -35.16 37.00 16.27
N PRO A 24 -34.76 37.71 17.34
CA PRO A 24 -34.02 38.96 17.18
C PRO A 24 -32.70 38.65 16.46
N ASP A 25 -32.37 39.46 15.45
CA ASP A 25 -31.10 39.46 14.74
C ASP A 25 -29.94 39.46 15.74
N MET A 26 -29.39 38.27 16.02
CA MET A 26 -28.06 38.18 16.59
C MET A 26 -27.11 38.49 15.45
N ASP A 27 -26.72 39.77 15.36
CA ASP A 27 -25.53 40.22 14.63
C ASP A 27 -24.32 39.43 15.16
N PHE A 28 -24.11 38.22 14.66
CA PHE A 28 -22.83 37.55 14.82
C PHE A 28 -21.83 38.41 14.04
N PRO A 29 -20.81 39.01 14.70
CA PRO A 29 -19.78 39.71 13.98
C PRO A 29 -19.20 38.75 12.94
N ALA A 30 -19.17 39.18 11.68
CA ALA A 30 -18.61 38.40 10.59
C ALA A 30 -17.26 37.82 11.06
N PRO A 31 -17.01 36.50 10.87
CA PRO A 31 -15.79 35.88 11.37
C PRO A 31 -14.61 36.71 10.89
N ILE A 32 -13.80 37.19 11.83
CA ILE A 32 -12.66 38.04 11.53
C ILE A 32 -11.72 37.24 10.64
N ARG A 33 -11.75 37.53 9.33
CA ARG A 33 -10.84 36.94 8.35
C ARG A 33 -9.50 37.62 8.48
N TRP A 34 -8.63 37.07 9.32
CA TRP A 34 -7.21 37.39 9.27
C TRP A 34 -6.61 36.67 8.07
N THR A 35 -6.47 37.37 6.94
CA THR A 35 -5.62 36.91 5.84
C THR A 35 -4.18 37.30 6.17
N VAL A 36 -3.43 36.37 6.75
CA VAL A 36 -1.98 36.53 6.90
C VAL A 36 -1.32 36.01 5.63
N HIS A 37 -0.59 36.89 4.92
CA HIS A 37 0.14 36.49 3.73
C HIS A 37 1.44 35.79 4.13
N LEU A 38 1.78 34.68 3.46
CA LEU A 38 2.96 33.88 3.82
C LEU A 38 4.25 34.72 3.87
N LEU A 39 4.42 35.62 2.90
CA LEU A 39 5.61 36.49 2.79
C LEU A 39 5.72 37.54 3.89
N ASP A 40 4.60 37.88 4.53
CA ASP A 40 4.54 38.87 5.62
C ASP A 40 4.82 38.24 6.99
N MET A 41 4.89 36.90 7.06
CA MET A 41 5.23 36.20 8.29
C MET A 41 6.74 36.31 8.61
N PRO A 42 7.12 36.29 9.89
CA PRO A 42 8.51 36.16 10.30
C PRO A 42 9.18 34.93 9.67
N PRO A 43 10.48 35.00 9.32
CA PRO A 43 11.23 33.88 8.75
C PRO A 43 11.14 32.60 9.58
N GLU A 44 11.04 32.72 10.89
CA GLU A 44 10.90 31.59 11.81
C GLU A 44 9.62 30.79 11.51
N LEU A 45 8.48 31.47 11.31
CA LEU A 45 7.22 30.81 10.95
C LEU A 45 7.24 30.27 9.51
N GLN A 46 7.96 30.93 8.60
CA GLN A 46 8.15 30.42 7.24
C GLN A 46 8.97 29.12 7.26
N SER A 47 10.00 29.02 8.10
CA SER A 47 10.78 27.81 8.31
C SER A 47 9.93 26.67 8.89
N GLU A 48 9.11 26.97 9.91
CA GLU A 48 8.18 25.99 10.49
C GLU A 48 7.23 25.40 9.42
N ILE A 49 6.75 26.23 8.50
CA ILE A 49 5.92 25.74 7.39
C ILE A 49 6.67 24.70 6.55
N TYR A 50 7.94 24.96 6.19
CA TYR A 50 8.74 24.01 5.43
C TYR A 50 8.92 22.67 6.15
N LEU A 51 9.11 22.69 7.47
CA LEU A 51 9.25 21.48 8.30
C LEU A 51 7.96 20.64 8.31
N HIS A 52 6.80 21.28 8.11
CA HIS A 52 5.48 20.62 8.09
C HIS A 52 4.94 20.28 6.69
N LEU A 53 5.63 20.66 5.61
CA LEU A 53 5.19 20.32 4.25
C LEU A 53 5.20 18.80 4.03
N PRO A 54 4.18 18.23 3.37
CA PRO A 54 3.94 16.78 3.38
C PRO A 54 4.92 15.97 2.51
N ASN A 55 5.52 16.58 1.48
CA ASN A 55 6.34 15.86 0.51
C ASN A 55 7.35 16.80 -0.19
N LEU A 56 8.29 16.21 -0.92
CA LEU A 56 9.33 16.96 -1.62
C LEU A 56 8.75 17.84 -2.74
N ALA A 57 7.70 17.39 -3.42
CA ALA A 57 7.03 18.16 -4.46
C ALA A 57 6.53 19.52 -3.94
N THR A 58 5.82 19.53 -2.81
CA THR A 58 5.32 20.76 -2.18
C THR A 58 6.45 21.66 -1.68
N VAL A 59 7.52 21.10 -1.14
CA VAL A 59 8.74 21.85 -0.77
C VAL A 59 9.35 22.55 -1.99
N VAL A 60 9.49 21.82 -3.10
CA VAL A 60 10.04 22.36 -4.35
C VAL A 60 9.13 23.45 -4.92
N SER A 61 7.81 23.24 -4.95
CA SER A 61 6.87 24.26 -5.40
C SER A 61 6.96 25.53 -4.54
N LEU A 62 7.00 25.39 -3.21
CA LEU A 62 7.04 26.54 -2.31
C LEU A 62 8.34 27.34 -2.47
N ARG A 63 9.50 26.67 -2.46
CA ARG A 63 10.80 27.36 -2.60
C ARG A 63 10.97 28.03 -3.96
N LEU A 64 10.35 27.49 -5.02
CA LEU A 64 10.42 28.08 -6.36
C LEU A 64 9.45 29.24 -6.56
N THR A 65 8.54 29.49 -5.61
CA THR A 65 7.56 30.58 -5.71
C THR A 65 8.22 31.95 -5.70
N CYS A 66 9.23 32.18 -4.83
CA CYS A 66 10.01 33.41 -4.85
C CYS A 66 11.37 33.25 -4.16
N ARG A 67 12.26 34.23 -4.38
CA ARG A 67 13.61 34.24 -3.80
C ARG A 67 13.61 34.24 -2.26
N GLN A 68 12.71 34.98 -1.63
CA GLN A 68 12.63 35.07 -0.16
C GLN A 68 12.39 33.68 0.46
N LEU A 69 11.41 32.94 -0.06
CA LEU A 69 11.10 31.59 0.43
C LEU A 69 12.24 30.61 0.15
N ASN A 70 12.90 30.71 -0.99
CA ASN A 70 14.11 29.92 -1.27
C ASN A 70 15.24 30.23 -0.29
N ASP A 71 15.44 31.50 0.07
CA ASP A 71 16.48 31.91 1.00
C ASP A 71 16.17 31.48 2.45
N VAL A 72 14.90 31.33 2.82
CA VAL A 72 14.46 30.70 4.08
C VAL A 72 14.65 29.18 4.07
N TYR A 73 14.43 28.52 2.94
CA TYR A 73 14.59 27.07 2.82
C TYR A 73 16.06 26.61 2.89
N LYS A 74 16.99 27.33 2.25
CA LYS A 74 18.40 26.90 2.13
C LYS A 74 19.07 26.50 3.46
N PRO A 75 18.92 27.24 4.58
CA PRO A 75 19.54 26.89 5.84
C PRO A 75 18.96 25.63 6.51
N ILE A 76 17.71 25.27 6.19
CA ILE A 76 16.96 24.15 6.80
C ILE A 76 16.80 22.97 5.84
N ASP A 77 17.44 23.00 4.67
CA ASP A 77 17.20 22.05 3.58
C ASP A 77 17.44 20.59 3.99
N LYS A 78 18.49 20.35 4.78
CA LYS A 78 18.87 19.04 5.31
C LYS A 78 17.86 18.54 6.34
N GLU A 79 17.37 19.43 7.20
CA GLU A 79 16.38 19.08 8.23
C GLU A 79 15.03 18.73 7.60
N VAL A 80 14.56 19.56 6.67
CA VAL A 80 13.34 19.30 5.89
C VAL A 80 13.43 17.96 5.17
N LYS A 81 14.54 17.68 4.48
CA LYS A 81 14.73 16.39 3.80
C LYS A 81 14.76 15.22 4.78
N SER A 82 15.41 15.36 5.93
CA SER A 82 15.43 14.31 6.96
C SER A 82 14.00 13.98 7.42
N LEU A 83 13.21 15.00 7.78
CA LEU A 83 11.82 14.81 8.21
C LEU A 83 10.96 14.19 7.12
N LEU A 84 11.14 14.62 5.86
CA LEU A 84 10.43 14.02 4.73
C LEU A 84 10.80 12.55 4.55
N ARG A 85 12.10 12.21 4.59
CA ARG A 85 12.56 10.82 4.51
C ARG A 85 11.94 9.99 5.62
N ASP A 86 11.99 10.46 6.86
CA ASP A 86 11.50 9.71 8.02
C ASP A 86 9.98 9.44 7.88
N ARG A 87 9.20 10.40 7.38
CA ARG A 87 7.77 10.20 7.04
C ARG A 87 7.51 9.16 5.96
N LEU A 88 8.45 8.96 5.03
CA LEU A 88 8.33 7.93 4.01
C LEU A 88 8.72 6.55 4.56
N VAL A 89 9.72 6.51 5.43
CA VAL A 89 10.40 5.29 5.88
C VAL A 89 9.75 4.65 7.10
N GLU A 90 9.45 5.45 8.13
CA GLU A 90 8.96 4.98 9.43
C GLU A 90 7.74 4.04 9.30
N PRO A 91 6.72 4.33 8.45
CA PRO A 91 5.57 3.43 8.31
C PRO A 91 5.93 2.04 7.79
N PHE A 92 6.94 1.92 6.93
CA PHE A 92 7.40 0.62 6.44
C PHE A 92 8.15 -0.16 7.52
N GLY A 93 8.86 0.53 8.43
CA GLY A 93 9.46 -0.08 9.62
C GLY A 93 8.42 -0.76 10.49
N GLU A 94 7.39 -0.02 10.90
CA GLU A 94 6.28 -0.55 11.69
C GLU A 94 5.55 -1.71 10.96
N TYR A 95 5.34 -1.57 9.65
CA TYR A 95 4.71 -2.60 8.83
C TYR A 95 5.53 -3.89 8.80
N TYR A 96 6.84 -3.80 8.57
CA TYR A 96 7.70 -4.98 8.52
C TYR A 96 7.89 -5.62 9.90
N ASP A 97 7.95 -4.82 10.97
CA ASP A 97 7.94 -5.32 12.35
C ASP A 97 6.67 -6.14 12.64
N LEU A 98 5.51 -5.66 12.17
CA LEU A 98 4.26 -6.40 12.26
C LEU A 98 4.33 -7.70 11.47
N LEU A 99 4.84 -7.66 10.23
CA LEU A 99 4.98 -8.84 9.38
C LEU A 99 5.93 -9.88 10.00
N GLN A 100 7.04 -9.47 10.62
CA GLN A 100 7.94 -10.40 11.31
C GLN A 100 7.28 -11.01 12.54
N ARG A 101 6.53 -10.22 13.31
CA ARG A 101 5.77 -10.74 14.44
C ARG A 101 4.68 -11.71 14.00
N LEU A 102 4.03 -11.44 12.87
CA LEU A 102 2.93 -12.23 12.33
C LEU A 102 3.42 -13.52 11.68
N LYS A 103 4.32 -13.40 10.70
CA LYS A 103 4.61 -14.44 9.71
C LYS A 103 6.06 -14.60 9.27
N LEU A 104 6.78 -13.51 8.99
CA LEU A 104 8.11 -13.63 8.37
C LEU A 104 9.07 -14.30 9.34
N PRO A 105 10.05 -15.11 8.91
CA PRO A 105 10.99 -15.75 9.82
C PRO A 105 11.64 -14.77 10.80
N ASP A 106 11.98 -15.27 11.99
CA ASP A 106 12.67 -14.45 12.99
C ASP A 106 13.98 -13.93 12.40
N ASP A 107 14.32 -12.68 12.71
CA ASP A 107 15.50 -11.97 12.20
C ASP A 107 15.57 -11.77 10.67
N SER A 108 14.47 -11.98 9.95
CA SER A 108 14.41 -11.75 8.50
C SER A 108 14.25 -10.27 8.13
N VAL A 109 13.70 -9.42 9.00
CA VAL A 109 13.64 -7.97 8.75
C VAL A 109 14.93 -7.31 9.19
N LEU A 110 15.60 -6.68 8.24
CA LEU A 110 16.84 -5.94 8.43
C LEU A 110 16.51 -4.45 8.51
N HIS A 111 16.82 -3.85 9.66
CA HIS A 111 16.66 -2.41 9.87
C HIS A 111 17.95 -1.66 9.54
N PRO A 112 17.84 -0.46 8.92
CA PRO A 112 19.00 0.35 8.61
C PRO A 112 19.72 0.80 9.89
N PRO A 113 21.06 0.97 9.84
CA PRO A 113 21.77 1.69 10.89
C PRO A 113 21.38 3.19 10.89
N PRO A 114 21.70 3.97 11.95
CA PRO A 114 21.29 5.38 12.05
C PRO A 114 21.76 6.31 10.91
N GLY A 115 22.82 5.93 10.19
CA GLY A 115 23.31 6.67 9.01
C GLY A 115 22.84 6.09 7.67
N GLY A 116 21.90 5.16 7.70
CA GLY A 116 21.46 4.36 6.57
C GLY A 116 22.48 3.35 6.08
N TRP A 117 22.03 2.44 5.21
CA TRP A 117 22.86 1.41 4.60
C TRP A 117 24.03 2.05 3.80
N PRO A 118 25.30 1.66 4.07
CA PRO A 118 26.46 2.36 3.52
C PRO A 118 26.74 2.07 2.04
N PHE A 119 26.20 0.97 1.50
CA PHE A 119 26.49 0.51 0.14
C PHE A 119 25.57 1.10 -0.94
N PHE A 120 24.50 1.80 -0.56
CA PHE A 120 23.68 2.54 -1.51
C PHE A 120 24.31 3.89 -1.83
N THR A 121 25.15 3.88 -2.86
CA THR A 121 25.68 5.07 -3.51
C THR A 121 25.10 5.17 -4.92
N ARG A 122 25.20 6.37 -5.54
CA ARG A 122 24.79 6.56 -6.94
C ARG A 122 25.54 5.60 -7.86
N GLU A 123 26.80 5.33 -7.54
CA GLU A 123 27.68 4.46 -8.32
C GLU A 123 27.30 2.98 -8.19
N ASN A 124 26.81 2.55 -7.03
CA ASN A 124 26.52 1.14 -6.73
C ASN A 124 25.11 0.71 -7.11
N LEU A 125 24.17 1.64 -7.13
CA LEU A 125 22.78 1.36 -7.54
C LEU A 125 22.68 1.14 -9.05
N GLY A 126 23.51 1.78 -9.87
CA GLY A 126 23.54 1.56 -11.32
C GLY A 126 22.46 2.29 -12.12
N PHE A 127 21.59 3.08 -11.47
CA PHE A 127 20.51 3.84 -12.11
C PHE A 127 20.45 5.30 -11.64
N ASP A 128 19.90 6.19 -12.49
CA ASP A 128 19.91 7.65 -12.29
C ASP A 128 18.86 8.14 -11.26
N LYS A 129 18.83 7.59 -10.03
CA LYS A 129 17.96 8.16 -8.98
C LYS A 129 18.47 9.51 -8.49
N THR A 130 17.52 10.28 -7.99
CA THR A 130 17.80 11.52 -7.25
C THR A 130 18.43 11.23 -5.89
N ASP A 131 19.23 12.17 -5.38
CA ASP A 131 19.89 12.03 -4.07
C ASP A 131 18.89 11.76 -2.93
N PHE A 132 17.69 12.33 -3.04
CA PHE A 132 16.64 12.11 -2.05
C PHE A 132 16.06 10.68 -2.11
N ALA A 133 15.84 10.13 -3.30
CA ALA A 133 15.40 8.76 -3.45
C ALA A 133 16.46 7.76 -2.95
N ILE A 134 17.74 8.04 -3.20
CA ILE A 134 18.85 7.25 -2.63
C ILE A 134 18.86 7.34 -1.10
N ASP A 135 18.65 8.53 -0.53
CA ASP A 135 18.56 8.71 0.93
C ASP A 135 17.38 7.93 1.53
N VAL A 136 16.25 7.85 0.83
CA VAL A 136 15.11 7.00 1.24
C VAL A 136 15.48 5.51 1.19
N LEU A 137 16.04 5.02 0.06
CA LEU A 137 16.51 3.64 -0.07
C LEU A 137 17.50 3.23 1.03
N ARG A 138 18.37 4.16 1.44
CA ARG A 138 19.32 3.96 2.54
C ARG A 138 18.69 3.73 3.90
N HIS A 139 17.47 4.20 4.10
CA HIS A 139 16.82 4.11 5.39
C HIS A 139 15.58 3.22 5.35
N LEU A 140 15.23 2.61 4.22
CA LEU A 140 14.18 1.59 4.22
C LEU A 140 14.65 0.31 4.93
N PRO A 141 13.76 -0.35 5.69
CA PRO A 141 13.96 -1.73 6.12
C PRO A 141 13.82 -2.68 4.93
N TYR A 142 14.42 -3.87 5.03
CA TYR A 142 14.35 -4.89 3.98
C TYR A 142 14.10 -6.27 4.57
N VAL A 143 13.41 -7.13 3.82
CA VAL A 143 13.30 -8.56 4.13
C VAL A 143 14.51 -9.28 3.51
N GLY A 144 15.30 -9.96 4.35
CA GLY A 144 16.40 -10.82 3.95
C GLY A 144 15.92 -12.25 3.64
N GLY A 145 16.76 -13.05 2.98
CA GLY A 145 16.48 -14.48 2.74
C GLY A 145 16.24 -14.89 1.28
N GLY A 146 16.40 -13.97 0.32
CA GLY A 146 16.23 -14.25 -1.11
C GLY A 146 14.77 -14.43 -1.52
N PRO A 147 14.52 -14.73 -2.81
CA PRO A 147 13.16 -14.87 -3.32
C PRO A 147 12.51 -16.18 -2.84
N SER A 148 11.59 -16.11 -1.88
CA SER A 148 10.69 -17.22 -1.51
C SER A 148 9.30 -16.73 -1.13
N TYR A 149 8.28 -17.59 -1.23
CA TYR A 149 6.89 -17.25 -0.87
C TYR A 149 6.75 -16.81 0.58
N GLU A 150 7.57 -17.39 1.47
CA GLU A 150 7.63 -17.04 2.90
C GLU A 150 8.04 -15.58 3.13
N MET A 151 8.74 -14.97 2.16
CA MET A 151 9.22 -13.60 2.23
C MET A 151 8.29 -12.59 1.54
N ASN A 152 7.12 -13.03 1.05
CA ASN A 152 6.15 -12.14 0.44
C ASN A 152 5.57 -11.18 1.48
N ILE A 153 5.47 -9.91 1.14
CA ILE A 153 4.94 -8.87 2.05
C ILE A 153 3.46 -8.56 1.81
N GLY A 154 2.83 -9.29 0.89
CA GLY A 154 1.42 -9.15 0.50
C GLY A 154 0.99 -10.23 -0.49
N TYR A 155 -0.21 -10.07 -1.05
CA TYR A 155 -0.75 -10.96 -2.09
C TYR A 155 0.15 -10.95 -3.31
N LYS A 156 0.79 -12.09 -3.59
CA LYS A 156 1.71 -12.24 -4.72
C LYS A 156 2.78 -11.12 -4.83
N SER A 157 3.19 -10.55 -3.70
CA SER A 157 4.13 -9.41 -3.62
C SER A 157 5.44 -9.82 -2.97
N GLN A 158 6.45 -10.08 -3.78
CA GLN A 158 7.79 -10.43 -3.32
C GLN A 158 8.59 -9.17 -2.94
N SER A 159 9.07 -9.09 -1.70
CA SER A 159 9.89 -7.96 -1.24
C SER A 159 11.19 -7.85 -2.04
N ILE A 160 11.55 -6.63 -2.45
CA ILE A 160 12.86 -6.36 -3.04
C ILE A 160 13.88 -6.07 -1.93
N GLY A 161 14.85 -6.97 -1.78
CA GLY A 161 15.99 -6.77 -0.90
C GLY A 161 17.14 -6.05 -1.61
N TYR A 162 17.08 -4.72 -1.78
CA TYR A 162 18.18 -3.96 -2.40
C TYR A 162 19.51 -4.08 -1.63
N HIS A 163 19.48 -4.58 -0.39
CA HIS A 163 20.67 -4.81 0.43
C HIS A 163 21.47 -6.06 0.05
N CYS A 164 20.91 -6.94 -0.79
CA CYS A 164 21.48 -8.25 -1.08
C CYS A 164 22.02 -8.30 -2.51
N SER A 165 23.33 -8.50 -2.68
CA SER A 165 23.86 -9.06 -3.92
C SER A 165 23.74 -10.58 -3.81
N GLU A 166 23.04 -11.26 -4.73
CA GLU A 166 22.79 -12.71 -4.68
C GLU A 166 24.04 -13.61 -4.63
N ASP A 167 25.24 -13.06 -4.84
CA ASP A 167 26.48 -13.78 -4.56
C ASP A 167 26.77 -13.77 -3.05
N SER A 168 26.31 -14.82 -2.37
CA SER A 168 26.64 -15.20 -0.99
C SER A 168 28.16 -15.31 -0.72
N SER A 169 28.78 -14.14 -0.56
CA SER A 169 30.06 -13.87 0.10
C SER A 169 29.87 -12.52 0.81
N PRO A 170 30.42 -12.31 2.03
CA PRO A 170 30.29 -11.03 2.73
C PRO A 170 30.64 -9.91 1.76
N ALA A 171 29.65 -9.04 1.51
CA ALA A 171 29.57 -8.10 0.41
C ALA A 171 30.95 -7.53 0.05
N ASP A 172 31.41 -7.80 -1.17
CA ASP A 172 32.42 -6.96 -1.80
C ASP A 172 31.68 -5.69 -2.25
N PRO A 173 31.87 -4.55 -1.56
CA PRO A 173 31.14 -3.31 -1.84
C PRO A 173 31.51 -2.70 -3.21
N THR A 174 32.41 -3.33 -3.97
CA THR A 174 32.81 -2.93 -5.32
C THR A 174 32.03 -3.62 -6.43
N LYS A 175 31.20 -4.63 -6.10
CA LYS A 175 30.34 -5.30 -7.09
C LYS A 175 28.95 -4.65 -7.13
N PRO A 176 28.47 -4.23 -8.32
CA PRO A 176 27.12 -3.69 -8.48
C PRO A 176 26.07 -4.75 -8.16
N LEU A 177 24.88 -4.34 -7.71
CA LEU A 177 23.75 -5.24 -7.50
C LEU A 177 23.40 -5.98 -8.81
N PRO A 178 22.92 -7.24 -8.75
CA PRO A 178 22.55 -8.00 -9.94
C PRO A 178 21.54 -7.21 -10.79
N THR A 179 21.88 -7.01 -12.07
CA THR A 179 21.07 -6.23 -13.02
C THR A 179 19.65 -6.78 -13.17
N TYR A 180 19.40 -8.07 -12.90
CA TYR A 180 18.08 -8.68 -13.07
C TYR A 180 16.99 -8.06 -12.16
N TYR A 181 17.27 -7.79 -10.88
CA TYR A 181 16.29 -7.10 -9.99
C TYR A 181 16.15 -5.61 -10.29
N LEU A 182 17.09 -5.05 -11.06
CA LEU A 182 17.15 -3.63 -11.39
C LEU A 182 16.55 -3.31 -12.76
N GLU A 183 16.74 -4.18 -13.73
CA GLU A 183 16.26 -4.05 -15.10
C GLU A 183 14.82 -4.53 -15.25
N TRP A 184 14.36 -5.58 -14.57
CA TRP A 184 12.99 -6.10 -14.78
C TRP A 184 11.85 -5.15 -14.37
N PRO A 185 11.91 -4.44 -13.22
CA PRO A 185 10.86 -3.50 -12.83
C PRO A 185 10.87 -2.23 -13.67
N GLU A 186 12.05 -1.77 -14.10
CA GLU A 186 12.19 -0.58 -14.95
C GLU A 186 11.88 -0.90 -16.43
N MET A 187 12.28 -2.07 -16.95
CA MET A 187 11.98 -2.51 -18.31
C MET A 187 10.53 -2.98 -18.50
N SER A 188 9.88 -3.61 -17.52
CA SER A 188 8.45 -3.98 -17.66
C SER A 188 7.53 -2.76 -17.58
N MET A 189 7.89 -1.78 -16.73
CA MET A 189 7.22 -0.46 -16.72
C MET A 189 7.51 0.34 -17.99
N GLU A 190 8.67 0.15 -18.64
CA GLU A 190 8.98 0.73 -19.95
C GLU A 190 8.23 0.01 -21.09
N GLU A 191 8.23 -1.33 -21.16
CA GLU A 191 7.66 -2.11 -22.27
C GLU A 191 6.12 -2.10 -22.31
N ASP A 192 5.42 -2.31 -21.18
CA ASP A 192 3.94 -2.33 -21.17
C ASP A 192 3.30 -0.93 -21.26
N ARG A 193 4.11 0.14 -21.14
CA ARG A 193 3.66 1.54 -21.29
C ARG A 193 4.31 2.28 -22.46
N LEU A 194 5.09 1.60 -23.30
CA LEU A 194 5.66 2.12 -24.54
C LEU A 194 4.58 2.19 -25.65
N ASP A 195 3.56 3.01 -25.41
CA ASP A 195 3.07 3.85 -26.51
C ASP A 195 4.26 4.74 -26.90
N THR A 196 4.74 4.58 -28.14
CA THR A 196 6.02 5.05 -28.68
C THR A 196 6.09 6.58 -28.88
N SER A 197 5.47 7.35 -27.98
CA SER A 197 5.27 8.81 -28.11
C SER A 197 5.56 9.63 -26.85
N LEU A 198 6.32 9.11 -25.86
CA LEU A 198 6.34 9.72 -24.53
C LEU A 198 7.43 10.77 -24.25
N ASP A 199 6.96 11.96 -23.90
CA ASP A 199 7.62 13.17 -23.39
C ASP A 199 8.69 12.92 -22.29
N GLU A 200 9.77 13.72 -22.34
CA GLU A 200 10.85 13.83 -21.34
C GLU A 200 10.39 13.98 -19.87
N LYS A 201 9.14 14.42 -19.64
CA LYS A 201 8.53 14.52 -18.30
C LYS A 201 8.33 13.17 -17.61
N LYS A 202 8.09 12.08 -18.33
CA LYS A 202 7.92 10.75 -17.71
C LYS A 202 9.25 10.15 -17.22
N ILE A 203 10.34 10.39 -17.95
CA ILE A 203 11.71 9.96 -17.58
C ILE A 203 12.16 10.62 -16.26
N THR A 204 11.79 11.89 -16.01
CA THR A 204 12.08 12.54 -14.73
C THR A 204 11.34 11.94 -13.54
N GLY A 205 10.17 11.32 -13.76
CA GLY A 205 9.39 10.66 -12.71
C GLY A 205 10.09 9.41 -12.18
N ILE A 206 10.66 8.59 -13.05
CA ILE A 206 11.29 7.30 -12.71
C ILE A 206 12.46 7.46 -11.73
N ARG A 207 13.16 8.60 -11.78
CA ARG A 207 14.28 8.95 -10.87
C ARG A 207 13.87 9.14 -9.41
N HIS A 208 12.57 9.28 -9.16
CA HIS A 208 11.97 9.44 -7.84
C HIS A 208 11.22 8.18 -7.38
N ILE A 209 11.05 7.19 -8.27
CA ILE A 209 10.35 5.95 -7.97
C ILE A 209 11.30 4.94 -7.32
N VAL A 210 10.81 4.29 -6.27
CA VAL A 210 11.42 3.14 -5.60
C VAL A 210 10.40 1.99 -5.63
N VAL A 211 10.80 0.81 -6.09
CA VAL A 211 9.94 -0.37 -6.07
C VAL A 211 10.23 -1.14 -4.79
N ILE A 212 9.21 -1.35 -3.95
CA ILE A 212 9.35 -1.99 -2.64
C ILE A 212 9.15 -3.50 -2.75
N ALA A 213 8.20 -3.94 -3.58
CA ALA A 213 7.92 -5.34 -3.86
C ALA A 213 7.47 -5.53 -5.30
N LEU A 214 7.72 -6.71 -5.85
CA LEU A 214 7.30 -7.11 -7.19
C LEU A 214 6.09 -8.03 -7.14
N GLY A 215 5.11 -7.73 -7.97
CA GLY A 215 4.04 -8.65 -8.28
C GLY A 215 4.57 -9.79 -9.13
N HIS A 216 4.26 -11.04 -8.78
CA HIS A 216 4.47 -12.18 -9.67
C HIS A 216 3.13 -12.75 -10.13
N GLU A 217 3.13 -13.31 -11.36
CA GLU A 217 1.94 -13.86 -12.02
C GLU A 217 0.77 -12.88 -12.22
N SER A 218 -0.33 -13.35 -12.81
CA SER A 218 -1.55 -12.56 -12.98
C SER A 218 -2.16 -12.23 -11.62
N GLY A 219 -2.56 -10.97 -11.44
CA GLY A 219 -3.08 -10.45 -10.17
C GLY A 219 -1.97 -10.10 -9.14
N GLY A 220 -0.71 -10.34 -9.47
CA GLY A 220 0.41 -9.98 -8.61
C GLY A 220 0.50 -8.49 -8.34
N ILE A 221 0.86 -8.09 -7.11
CA ILE A 221 0.88 -6.67 -6.73
C ILE A 221 2.33 -6.16 -6.64
N THR A 222 2.66 -5.22 -7.52
CA THR A 222 3.90 -4.44 -7.46
C THR A 222 3.69 -3.21 -6.58
N LEU A 223 4.45 -3.11 -5.50
CA LEU A 223 4.35 -2.01 -4.55
C LEU A 223 5.37 -0.92 -4.88
N VAL A 224 4.89 0.30 -5.14
CA VAL A 224 5.72 1.40 -5.64
C VAL A 224 5.63 2.61 -4.72
N LEU A 225 6.79 3.21 -4.41
CA LEU A 225 6.94 4.44 -3.64
C LEU A 225 7.47 5.56 -4.54
N ASP A 226 6.69 6.63 -4.72
CA ASP A 226 7.14 7.89 -5.31
C ASP A 226 7.65 8.82 -4.20
N THR A 227 8.98 8.94 -4.13
CA THR A 227 9.65 9.76 -3.12
C THR A 227 9.48 11.27 -3.34
N PHE A 228 9.12 11.71 -4.55
CA PHE A 228 8.90 13.12 -4.85
C PHE A 228 7.49 13.55 -4.41
N ALA A 229 6.48 12.79 -4.84
CA ALA A 229 5.09 13.06 -4.47
C ALA A 229 4.77 12.59 -3.04
N GLY A 230 5.60 11.73 -2.45
CA GLY A 230 5.39 11.19 -1.10
C GLY A 230 4.17 10.27 -1.03
N ILE A 231 4.00 9.44 -2.06
CA ILE A 231 2.86 8.54 -2.20
C ILE A 231 3.32 7.11 -2.48
N VAL A 232 2.50 6.17 -2.04
CA VAL A 232 2.62 4.73 -2.31
C VAL A 232 1.41 4.31 -3.13
N PHE A 233 1.64 3.42 -4.09
CA PHE A 233 0.58 2.81 -4.88
C PHE A 233 0.96 1.39 -5.29
N GLU A 234 -0.08 0.63 -5.60
CA GLU A 234 0.01 -0.76 -6.03
C GLU A 234 -0.29 -0.81 -7.52
N GLU A 235 0.57 -1.46 -8.30
CA GLU A 235 0.29 -1.80 -9.69
C GLU A 235 0.06 -3.30 -9.79
N GLU A 236 -1.12 -3.66 -10.26
CA GLU A 236 -1.50 -5.05 -10.47
C GLU A 236 -0.95 -5.55 -11.80
N VAL A 237 -0.31 -6.70 -11.79
CA VAL A 237 0.24 -7.33 -12.98
C VAL A 237 -0.93 -7.69 -13.91
N ARG A 238 -0.98 -7.02 -15.07
CA ARG A 238 -2.05 -7.09 -16.08
C ARG A 238 -3.40 -6.51 -15.61
N GLY A 239 -3.39 -5.65 -14.59
CA GLY A 239 -4.57 -4.96 -14.08
C GLY A 239 -4.41 -3.43 -14.06
N ASP A 240 -5.43 -2.76 -13.52
CA ASP A 240 -5.40 -1.32 -13.33
C ASP A 240 -4.61 -0.92 -12.06
N PRO A 241 -3.92 0.23 -12.05
CA PRO A 241 -3.28 0.74 -10.84
C PRO A 241 -4.31 0.95 -9.73
N ARG A 242 -4.02 0.43 -8.53
CA ARG A 242 -4.90 0.63 -7.37
C ARG A 242 -4.72 2.03 -6.78
N SER A 243 -5.57 2.33 -5.80
CA SER A 243 -5.61 3.60 -5.08
C SER A 243 -4.24 4.06 -4.55
N ARG A 244 -3.97 5.37 -4.69
CA ARG A 244 -2.74 6.03 -4.22
C ARG A 244 -2.92 6.57 -2.80
N HIS A 245 -1.94 6.36 -1.92
CA HIS A 245 -2.00 6.80 -0.52
C HIS A 245 -0.68 7.43 -0.07
N SER A 246 -0.68 8.15 1.05
CA SER A 246 0.59 8.41 1.75
C SER A 246 1.12 7.10 2.35
N PRO A 247 2.44 6.95 2.57
CA PRO A 247 3.03 5.77 3.18
C PRO A 247 2.36 5.37 4.50
N ARG A 248 2.14 6.34 5.40
CA ARG A 248 1.45 6.10 6.67
C ARG A 248 0.05 5.51 6.48
N LYS A 249 -0.77 6.14 5.63
CA LYS A 249 -2.14 5.67 5.37
C LYS A 249 -2.15 4.28 4.71
N TYR A 250 -1.21 4.02 3.82
CA TYR A 250 -1.05 2.71 3.19
C TYR A 250 -0.72 1.62 4.22
N CYS A 251 0.33 1.83 5.01
CA CYS A 251 0.78 0.88 6.02
C CYS A 251 -0.29 0.67 7.10
N ASP A 252 -0.88 1.73 7.65
CA ASP A 252 -1.96 1.63 8.65
C ASP A 252 -3.14 0.79 8.14
N ARG A 253 -3.52 0.95 6.86
CA ARG A 253 -4.59 0.17 6.23
C ARG A 253 -4.21 -1.30 6.11
N ARG A 254 -2.99 -1.62 5.65
CA ARG A 254 -2.52 -3.01 5.52
C ARG A 254 -2.39 -3.68 6.88
N MET A 255 -1.79 -3.00 7.86
CA MET A 255 -1.70 -3.49 9.24
C MET A 255 -3.09 -3.80 9.82
N ALA A 256 -4.06 -2.90 9.64
CA ALA A 256 -5.43 -3.12 10.11
C ALA A 256 -6.12 -4.32 9.43
N ARG A 257 -5.82 -4.61 8.16
CA ARG A 257 -6.34 -5.80 7.46
C ARG A 257 -5.71 -7.08 8.02
N LEU A 258 -4.40 -7.10 8.27
CA LEU A 258 -3.70 -8.24 8.87
C LEU A 258 -4.15 -8.51 10.32
N GLU A 259 -4.40 -7.46 11.11
CA GLU A 259 -4.93 -7.61 12.47
C GLU A 259 -6.33 -8.19 12.51
N LYS A 260 -7.16 -7.87 11.50
CA LYS A 260 -8.50 -8.41 11.32
C LYS A 260 -8.56 -9.74 10.60
N LEU A 261 -7.42 -10.19 10.06
CA LEU A 261 -7.33 -11.35 9.17
C LEU A 261 -8.23 -11.21 7.92
N ASP A 262 -8.35 -9.98 7.38
CA ASP A 262 -8.92 -9.74 6.05
C ASP A 262 -7.91 -10.13 4.94
N GLU A 263 -6.66 -10.34 5.34
CA GLU A 263 -5.55 -10.89 4.58
C GLU A 263 -4.92 -11.98 5.45
N ILE A 264 -4.84 -13.20 4.93
CA ILE A 264 -4.31 -14.35 5.68
C ILE A 264 -3.06 -14.87 4.99
N PHE A 265 -2.04 -15.13 5.80
CA PHE A 265 -0.83 -15.76 5.33
C PHE A 265 -0.82 -17.26 5.59
N TYR A 266 -0.37 -17.97 4.56
CA TYR A 266 -0.06 -19.38 4.57
C TYR A 266 1.47 -19.56 4.44
N PRO A 267 2.13 -20.31 5.32
CA PRO A 267 3.55 -20.65 5.16
C PRO A 267 3.76 -21.57 3.96
N SER A 268 4.64 -21.22 3.01
CA SER A 268 4.92 -21.97 1.76
C SER A 268 3.91 -21.86 0.60
N GLU A 269 2.79 -21.15 0.78
CA GLU A 269 1.89 -20.71 -0.28
C GLU A 269 1.80 -19.17 -0.30
N GLU A 270 0.94 -18.64 -1.16
CA GLU A 270 0.69 -17.23 -1.30
C GLU A 270 -0.19 -16.68 -0.17
N THR A 271 -0.05 -15.39 0.13
CA THR A 271 -1.01 -14.71 1.02
C THR A 271 -2.35 -14.63 0.31
N TRP A 272 -3.48 -14.88 0.98
CA TRP A 272 -4.82 -14.82 0.41
C TRP A 272 -5.56 -13.57 0.93
N GLU A 273 -6.35 -12.90 0.07
CA GLU A 273 -7.18 -11.76 0.46
C GLU A 273 -8.68 -12.14 0.40
N LEU A 274 -9.41 -11.88 1.49
CA LEU A 274 -10.84 -12.26 1.60
C LEU A 274 -11.72 -11.59 0.52
N ASN A 275 -11.33 -10.41 0.02
CA ASN A 275 -12.19 -9.62 -0.87
C ASN A 275 -12.15 -10.03 -2.34
N GLU A 276 -11.08 -10.67 -2.84
CA GLU A 276 -10.97 -11.00 -4.28
C GLU A 276 -11.83 -12.19 -4.70
N TRP A 277 -12.25 -13.02 -3.76
CA TRP A 277 -13.05 -14.22 -4.06
C TRP A 277 -14.55 -14.05 -3.74
N TRP A 278 -14.94 -12.96 -3.08
CA TRP A 278 -16.29 -12.82 -2.50
C TRP A 278 -16.98 -11.48 -2.72
N VAL A 279 -16.29 -10.48 -3.30
CA VAL A 279 -16.99 -9.34 -3.90
C VAL A 279 -17.21 -9.69 -5.36
N ASP A 280 -18.32 -10.38 -5.60
CA ASP A 280 -18.97 -10.40 -6.91
C ASP A 280 -19.35 -8.93 -7.23
N GLU A 281 -18.41 -8.16 -7.77
CA GLU A 281 -18.69 -6.91 -8.50
C GLU A 281 -19.27 -7.28 -9.88
N SER A 282 -20.19 -8.25 -9.96
CA SER A 282 -21.13 -8.36 -11.08
C SER A 282 -22.21 -7.29 -10.93
N ASP A 283 -21.79 -6.05 -11.15
CA ASP A 283 -22.66 -5.01 -11.67
C ASP A 283 -21.84 -4.27 -12.75
N ASP A 284 -21.62 -4.93 -13.89
CA ASP A 284 -21.52 -4.32 -15.24
C ASP A 284 -21.02 -5.25 -16.39
N SER A 285 -20.93 -6.58 -16.26
CA SER A 285 -20.65 -7.44 -17.44
C SER A 285 -21.92 -7.90 -18.17
N ASP A 286 -22.18 -7.24 -19.29
CA ASP A 286 -23.13 -7.62 -20.35
C ASP A 286 -22.60 -8.82 -21.15
N ASP A 287 -22.33 -9.94 -20.48
CA ASP A 287 -21.72 -11.13 -21.09
C ASP A 287 -22.57 -12.39 -20.99
N GLY A 288 -23.88 -12.28 -21.17
CA GLY A 288 -24.71 -13.34 -21.79
C GLY A 288 -24.72 -14.75 -21.16
N TYR A 289 -24.12 -14.94 -19.99
CA TYR A 289 -24.31 -16.13 -19.18
C TYR A 289 -25.68 -16.02 -18.52
N GLU A 290 -26.56 -16.98 -18.80
CA GLU A 290 -27.89 -17.07 -18.22
C GLU A 290 -27.73 -17.27 -16.70
N TYR A 291 -27.85 -16.17 -15.96
CA TYR A 291 -27.77 -16.11 -14.50
C TYR A 291 -28.85 -17.03 -13.91
N ASP A 292 -28.44 -18.04 -13.14
CA ASP A 292 -29.39 -18.80 -12.34
C ASP A 292 -29.85 -17.90 -11.19
N GLU A 293 -31.02 -17.26 -11.37
CA GLU A 293 -31.68 -16.40 -10.36
C GLU A 293 -31.92 -17.10 -9.02
N SER A 294 -31.68 -18.41 -8.90
CA SER A 294 -31.73 -19.13 -7.63
C SER A 294 -30.41 -19.14 -6.84
N TYR A 295 -29.29 -18.73 -7.45
CA TYR A 295 -28.02 -18.58 -6.76
C TYR A 295 -27.95 -17.25 -6.02
N VAL A 296 -28.55 -17.24 -4.83
CA VAL A 296 -28.29 -16.21 -3.82
C VAL A 296 -26.98 -16.61 -3.13
N PRO A 297 -25.89 -15.83 -3.19
CA PRO A 297 -24.72 -16.07 -2.37
C PRO A 297 -25.18 -16.14 -0.92
N LYS A 298 -25.10 -17.32 -0.32
CA LYS A 298 -25.45 -17.47 1.08
C LYS A 298 -24.44 -16.61 1.84
N PRO A 299 -24.85 -15.66 2.70
CA PRO A 299 -23.90 -14.98 3.55
C PRO A 299 -23.17 -16.06 4.33
N VAL A 300 -21.86 -16.20 4.08
CA VAL A 300 -21.04 -17.19 4.75
C VAL A 300 -21.17 -16.88 6.23
N LYS A 301 -21.73 -17.83 6.97
CA LYS A 301 -21.91 -17.67 8.42
C LYS A 301 -20.50 -17.48 8.96
N LYS A 302 -20.23 -16.38 9.67
CA LYS A 302 -19.08 -16.31 10.57
C LYS A 302 -19.11 -17.60 11.39
N HIS A 303 -18.19 -18.52 11.14
CA HIS A 303 -18.14 -19.75 11.90
C HIS A 303 -17.85 -19.36 13.35
N ASP A 304 -18.74 -19.79 14.25
CA ASP A 304 -18.60 -19.54 15.68
C ASP A 304 -17.35 -20.29 16.16
N HIS A 305 -16.36 -19.59 16.71
CA HIS A 305 -15.14 -20.19 17.24
C HIS A 305 -15.43 -21.32 18.25
N ALA A 306 -16.52 -21.20 19.02
CA ALA A 306 -16.94 -22.22 19.97
C ALA A 306 -17.51 -23.47 19.26
N ALA A 307 -18.12 -23.30 18.09
CA ALA A 307 -18.53 -24.43 17.25
C ALA A 307 -17.31 -25.10 16.63
N MET A 308 -16.33 -24.34 16.14
CA MET A 308 -15.07 -24.89 15.61
C MET A 308 -14.27 -25.67 16.67
N GLU A 309 -14.24 -25.21 17.92
CA GLU A 309 -13.66 -25.99 19.03
C GLU A 309 -14.46 -27.25 19.37
N ALA A 310 -15.79 -27.20 19.29
CA ALA A 310 -16.68 -28.30 19.67
C ALA A 310 -16.75 -29.40 18.61
N ASP A 311 -16.71 -29.03 17.34
CA ASP A 311 -16.73 -29.93 16.19
C ASP A 311 -15.38 -30.67 16.01
N GLY A 312 -14.33 -30.18 16.69
CA GLY A 312 -12.96 -30.64 16.49
C GLY A 312 -12.37 -30.06 15.21
N GLU A 313 -11.07 -30.27 14.99
CA GLU A 313 -10.47 -29.91 13.70
C GLU A 313 -11.15 -30.72 12.59
N PRO A 314 -11.51 -30.09 11.47
CA PRO A 314 -12.37 -30.69 10.47
C PRO A 314 -11.64 -31.89 9.86
N VAL A 315 -12.38 -32.98 9.66
CA VAL A 315 -11.88 -34.14 8.95
C VAL A 315 -12.05 -33.86 7.45
N PRO A 316 -11.07 -34.20 6.59
CA PRO A 316 -11.13 -34.13 5.12
C PRO A 316 -12.48 -34.30 4.42
N GLU A 317 -13.32 -35.20 4.92
CA GLU A 317 -14.62 -35.55 4.32
C GLU A 317 -15.72 -34.50 4.52
N ASP A 318 -15.56 -33.60 5.51
CA ASP A 318 -16.50 -32.51 5.86
C ASP A 318 -15.96 -31.12 5.51
N ILE A 319 -14.80 -31.07 4.89
CA ILE A 319 -14.13 -29.85 4.48
C ILE A 319 -14.79 -29.34 3.20
N GLY A 320 -15.42 -28.16 3.25
CA GLY A 320 -16.05 -27.54 2.09
C GLY A 320 -15.05 -26.85 1.14
N ASP A 321 -15.43 -25.70 0.58
CA ASP A 321 -14.64 -25.00 -0.44
C ASP A 321 -13.40 -24.27 0.13
N GLU A 322 -12.61 -23.62 -0.73
CA GLU A 322 -11.46 -22.80 -0.34
C GLU A 322 -11.79 -21.72 0.72
N GLY A 323 -13.06 -21.29 0.81
CA GLY A 323 -13.53 -20.41 1.87
C GLY A 323 -13.42 -21.03 3.25
N ASP A 324 -13.73 -22.32 3.40
CA ASP A 324 -13.60 -23.03 4.68
C ASP A 324 -12.13 -23.14 5.11
N LYS A 325 -11.20 -23.36 4.17
CA LYS A 325 -9.74 -23.32 4.41
C LYS A 325 -9.34 -22.00 5.06
N PHE A 326 -9.82 -20.89 4.51
CA PHE A 326 -9.54 -19.55 5.01
C PHE A 326 -10.02 -19.37 6.47
N PHE A 327 -11.27 -19.72 6.77
CA PHE A 327 -11.82 -19.53 8.12
C PHE A 327 -11.12 -20.39 9.18
N TRP A 328 -10.70 -21.61 8.82
CA TRP A 328 -9.93 -22.46 9.71
C TRP A 328 -8.56 -21.89 10.04
N ILE A 329 -7.85 -21.34 9.05
CA ILE A 329 -6.58 -20.66 9.30
C ILE A 329 -6.80 -19.42 10.17
N ALA A 330 -7.84 -18.62 9.89
CA ALA A 330 -8.18 -17.45 10.70
C ALA A 330 -8.43 -17.82 12.17
N TYR A 331 -9.16 -18.92 12.37
CA TYR A 331 -9.41 -19.50 13.69
C TYR A 331 -8.10 -19.90 14.39
N LEU A 332 -7.16 -20.55 13.69
CA LEU A 332 -5.86 -20.91 14.26
C LEU A 332 -5.08 -19.67 14.72
N TYR A 333 -5.00 -18.62 13.91
CA TYR A 333 -4.39 -17.36 14.33
C TYR A 333 -4.99 -16.82 15.64
N HIS A 334 -6.32 -16.80 15.75
CA HIS A 334 -7.01 -16.37 16.97
C HIS A 334 -6.78 -17.30 18.16
N LYS A 335 -6.83 -18.63 17.96
CA LYS A 335 -6.55 -19.64 18.98
C LYS A 335 -5.16 -19.49 19.58
N PHE A 336 -4.18 -19.11 18.76
CA PHE A 336 -2.80 -18.85 19.21
C PHE A 336 -2.53 -17.40 19.61
N GLY A 337 -3.57 -16.57 19.73
CA GLY A 337 -3.50 -15.27 20.40
C GLY A 337 -3.28 -14.06 19.49
N TRP A 338 -3.38 -14.19 18.17
CA TRP A 338 -3.34 -13.05 17.25
C TRP A 338 -4.61 -12.18 17.35
N PRO A 339 -4.52 -10.83 17.25
CA PRO A 339 -3.32 -9.99 17.09
C PRO A 339 -2.64 -9.59 18.40
N GLY A 340 -3.01 -10.22 19.51
CA GLY A 340 -2.53 -9.92 20.86
C GLY A 340 -1.02 -10.02 21.05
N LYS A 341 -0.56 -9.46 22.17
CA LYS A 341 0.87 -9.46 22.55
C LYS A 341 1.41 -10.83 22.91
N ASP A 342 0.52 -11.73 23.32
CA ASP A 342 0.84 -13.11 23.70
C ASP A 342 0.73 -14.08 22.50
N TYR A 343 0.73 -13.55 21.27
CA TYR A 343 0.66 -14.36 20.05
C TYR A 343 1.83 -15.35 19.97
N LYS A 344 1.47 -16.64 19.85
CA LYS A 344 2.41 -17.74 19.79
C LYS A 344 2.73 -18.12 18.35
N LYS A 345 3.49 -17.27 17.67
CA LYS A 345 3.84 -17.43 16.24
C LYS A 345 4.26 -18.84 15.85
N HIS A 346 5.27 -19.42 16.51
CA HIS A 346 5.81 -20.73 16.15
C HIS A 346 4.78 -21.87 16.31
N GLU A 347 4.01 -21.87 17.41
CA GLU A 347 2.93 -22.86 17.61
C GLU A 347 1.81 -22.68 16.58
N CYS A 348 1.49 -21.43 16.22
CA CYS A 348 0.48 -21.11 15.21
C CYS A 348 0.87 -21.59 13.82
N MET A 349 2.10 -21.28 13.38
CA MET A 349 2.59 -21.67 12.07
C MET A 349 2.66 -23.19 11.93
N GLN A 350 3.14 -23.88 12.97
CA GLN A 350 3.13 -25.35 12.98
C GLN A 350 1.71 -25.92 12.86
N ALA A 351 0.73 -25.38 13.61
CA ALA A 351 -0.64 -25.86 13.54
C ALA A 351 -1.29 -25.59 12.18
N ILE A 352 -0.94 -24.46 11.55
CA ILE A 352 -1.34 -24.14 10.19
C ILE A 352 -0.75 -25.17 9.22
N ASP A 353 0.57 -25.40 9.24
CA ASP A 353 1.22 -26.40 8.37
C ASP A 353 0.62 -27.82 8.53
N GLU A 354 0.34 -28.25 9.76
CA GLU A 354 -0.29 -29.55 10.04
C GLU A 354 -1.74 -29.63 9.51
N PHE A 355 -2.51 -28.54 9.61
CA PHE A 355 -3.83 -28.45 9.02
C PHE A 355 -3.78 -28.57 7.49
N LEU A 356 -2.83 -27.88 6.88
CA LEU A 356 -2.70 -27.79 5.43
C LEU A 356 -2.14 -29.07 4.81
N GLY A 357 -1.21 -29.75 5.47
CA GLY A 357 -0.75 -31.07 5.06
C GLY A 357 -1.88 -32.09 4.99
N ARG A 358 -2.77 -32.09 5.99
CA ARG A 358 -3.98 -32.95 5.98
C ARG A 358 -4.95 -32.58 4.86
N TRP A 359 -5.08 -31.29 4.55
CA TRP A 359 -5.90 -30.82 3.44
C TRP A 359 -5.36 -31.32 2.10
N GLN A 360 -4.07 -31.16 1.85
CA GLN A 360 -3.45 -31.61 0.60
C GLN A 360 -3.61 -33.14 0.41
N GLU A 361 -3.36 -33.92 1.47
CA GLU A 361 -3.56 -35.37 1.43
C GLU A 361 -5.01 -35.76 1.10
N ALA A 362 -5.99 -34.99 1.57
CA ALA A 362 -7.39 -35.20 1.26
C ALA A 362 -7.71 -34.96 -0.21
N GLU A 363 -7.24 -33.83 -0.76
CA GLU A 363 -7.44 -33.50 -2.16
C GLU A 363 -6.81 -34.56 -3.06
N ASP A 364 -5.58 -34.96 -2.78
CA ASP A 364 -4.86 -35.97 -3.56
C ASP A 364 -5.63 -37.31 -3.59
N ASN A 365 -6.18 -37.75 -2.45
CA ASN A 365 -6.98 -38.97 -2.37
C ASN A 365 -8.28 -38.87 -3.19
N LEU A 366 -8.98 -37.73 -3.14
CA LEU A 366 -10.19 -37.50 -3.93
C LEU A 366 -9.90 -37.52 -5.43
N TRP A 367 -8.79 -36.92 -5.85
CA TRP A 367 -8.32 -36.96 -7.24
C TRP A 367 -8.02 -38.39 -7.70
N ASP A 368 -7.38 -39.21 -6.86
CA ASP A 368 -7.09 -40.61 -7.17
C ASP A 368 -8.36 -41.47 -7.27
N GLU A 369 -9.35 -41.24 -6.40
CA GLU A 369 -10.65 -41.93 -6.42
C GLU A 369 -11.48 -41.60 -7.66
N GLN A 370 -11.46 -40.34 -8.12
CA GLN A 370 -12.21 -39.91 -9.31
C GLN A 370 -11.59 -40.41 -10.62
N ASN A 371 -10.29 -40.70 -10.62
CA ASN A 371 -9.52 -41.11 -11.80
C ASN A 371 -9.18 -42.61 -11.85
N SER A 372 -9.65 -43.39 -10.86
CA SER A 372 -9.54 -44.86 -10.79
C SER A 372 -10.83 -45.55 -11.22
#